data_AF-A0A975Y212-F1
#
_entry.id   AF-A0A975Y212-F1
#
_cell.length_a   1.000
_cell.length_b   1.000
_cell.length_c   1.000
_cell.angle_alpha   90.00
_cell.angle_beta   90.00
_cell.angle_gamma   90.00
#
_symmetry.space_group_name_H-M   'P 1'
#
loop_
_entity.id
_entity.type
_entity.pdbx_description
1 polymer ?
#
loop_
_entity_poly.entity_id
_entity_poly.type
_entity_poly.pdbx_seq_one_letter_code
_entity_poly.pdbx_strand_id
1 'polypeptide(L)'
;MTLLLTGVETPDGFDATTIAVPPYQQPYHVAARVTGSVGCAWIDQYGAAHASGDHAAKRRAVAAMSHSRRWPVLRGMQHSGDWADEFWCVADDMAADKPPGDLHGRICSGAGHRTSA
;
A
#
# COMPACT_ATOMS: atom_id res chain seq x y z
N MET A 1 -12.55 -6.26 10.50
CA MET A 1 -11.47 -5.79 9.60
C MET A 1 -11.88 -4.58 8.76
N THR A 2 -13.16 -4.43 8.37
CA THR A 2 -13.68 -3.39 7.46
C THR A 2 -13.42 -1.94 7.89
N LEU A 3 -13.30 -1.66 9.20
CA LEU A 3 -13.02 -0.30 9.70
C LEU A 3 -11.67 0.25 9.21
N LEU A 4 -10.63 -0.60 9.09
CA LEU A 4 -9.31 -0.16 8.64
C LEU A 4 -9.24 0.14 7.14
N LEU A 5 -10.25 -0.30 6.37
CA LEU A 5 -10.39 -0.01 4.94
C LEU A 5 -11.40 1.10 4.66
N THR A 6 -12.00 1.68 5.70
CA THR A 6 -12.95 2.78 5.52
C THR A 6 -12.22 4.00 4.97
N GLY A 7 -12.62 4.44 3.78
CA GLY A 7 -11.96 5.57 3.09
C GLY A 7 -10.58 5.24 2.52
N VAL A 8 -10.30 3.97 2.25
CA VAL A 8 -9.07 3.50 1.59
C VAL A 8 -9.42 3.02 0.17
N GLU A 9 -8.84 3.65 -0.85
CA GLU A 9 -8.94 3.18 -2.23
C GLU A 9 -8.14 1.88 -2.42
N THR A 10 -8.82 0.83 -2.89
CA THR A 10 -8.21 -0.48 -3.18
C THR A 10 -8.21 -0.78 -4.68
N PRO A 11 -7.21 -1.52 -5.22
CA PRO A 11 -7.25 -1.99 -6.60
C PRO A 11 -8.47 -2.85 -6.89
N ASP A 12 -8.85 -2.93 -8.17
CA ASP A 12 -9.87 -3.87 -8.62
C ASP A 12 -9.43 -5.31 -8.29
N GLY A 13 -10.33 -6.10 -7.72
CA GLY A 13 -10.04 -7.48 -7.32
C GLY A 13 -9.25 -7.63 -6.01
N PHE A 14 -8.99 -6.54 -5.27
CA PHE A 14 -8.38 -6.62 -3.94
C PHE A 14 -9.30 -7.37 -2.96
N ASP A 15 -8.80 -8.47 -2.39
CA ASP A 15 -9.52 -9.27 -1.41
C ASP A 15 -8.94 -9.08 -0.01
N ALA A 16 -9.62 -8.27 0.79
CA ALA A 16 -9.25 -7.99 2.18
C ALA A 16 -9.27 -9.23 3.10
N THR A 17 -9.94 -10.31 2.71
CA THR A 17 -9.98 -11.54 3.51
C THR A 17 -8.66 -12.32 3.47
N THR A 18 -7.81 -12.03 2.48
CA THR A 18 -6.47 -12.61 2.35
C THR A 18 -5.45 -12.03 3.33
N ILE A 19 -5.79 -10.92 4.00
CA ILE A 19 -4.90 -10.26 4.97
C ILE A 19 -4.86 -11.08 6.26
N ALA A 20 -3.82 -11.87 6.43
CA ALA A 20 -3.60 -12.64 7.65
C ALA A 20 -3.14 -11.72 8.79
N VAL A 21 -3.91 -11.60 9.87
CA VAL A 21 -3.50 -10.85 11.07
C VAL A 21 -3.26 -11.85 12.21
N PRO A 22 -2.01 -12.05 12.67
CA PRO A 22 -1.74 -12.91 13.82
C PRO A 22 -2.47 -12.44 15.08
N PRO A 23 -2.79 -13.33 16.02
CA PRO A 23 -3.38 -12.93 17.30
C PRO A 23 -2.42 -12.07 18.13
N TYR A 24 -2.97 -11.26 19.04
CA TYR A 24 -2.24 -10.40 19.99
C TYR A 24 -1.36 -9.32 19.35
N GLN A 25 -1.63 -8.93 18.10
CA GLN A 25 -0.94 -7.84 17.44
C GLN A 25 -1.38 -6.48 18.01
N GLN A 26 -0.41 -5.59 18.20
CA GLN A 26 -0.70 -4.22 18.59
C GLN A 26 -1.47 -3.49 17.48
N PRO A 27 -2.42 -2.59 17.79
CA PRO A 27 -3.25 -1.92 16.80
C PRO A 27 -2.45 -1.27 15.66
N TYR A 28 -1.29 -0.68 15.99
CA TYR A 28 -0.36 -0.11 15.03
C TYR A 28 0.11 -1.13 13.97
N HIS A 29 0.54 -2.32 14.40
CA HIS A 29 1.01 -3.37 13.47
C HIS A 29 -0.12 -3.95 12.64
N VAL A 30 -1.34 -4.02 13.19
CA VAL A 30 -2.53 -4.42 12.41
C VAL A 30 -2.82 -3.39 11.32
N ALA A 31 -2.79 -2.11 11.65
CA ALA A 31 -3.03 -1.03 10.69
C ALA A 31 -1.92 -0.96 9.63
N ALA A 32 -0.66 -1.12 10.02
CA ALA A 32 0.49 -1.20 9.11
C ALA A 32 0.34 -2.38 8.15
N ARG A 33 -0.05 -3.56 8.65
CA ARG A 33 -0.27 -4.72 7.78
C ARG A 33 -1.41 -4.50 6.78
N VAL A 34 -2.55 -4.00 7.23
CA VAL A 34 -3.70 -3.75 6.33
C VAL A 34 -3.34 -2.74 5.24
N THR A 35 -2.76 -1.60 5.62
CA THR A 35 -2.36 -0.57 4.65
C THR A 35 -1.22 -1.04 3.75
N GLY A 36 -0.29 -1.84 4.28
CA GLY A 36 0.78 -2.48 3.52
C GLY A 36 0.25 -3.42 2.45
N SER A 37 -0.75 -4.26 2.76
CA SER A 37 -1.38 -5.13 1.77
C SER A 37 -2.04 -4.35 0.64
N VAL A 38 -2.76 -3.26 0.96
CA VAL A 38 -3.38 -2.40 -0.06
C VAL A 38 -2.31 -1.69 -0.90
N GLY A 39 -1.29 -1.11 -0.26
CA GLY A 39 -0.21 -0.41 -0.94
C GLY A 39 0.61 -1.33 -1.83
N CYS A 40 0.90 -2.55 -1.37
CA CYS A 40 1.59 -3.57 -2.16
C CYS A 40 0.81 -3.92 -3.42
N ALA A 41 -0.51 -4.13 -3.31
CA ALA A 41 -1.35 -4.43 -4.47
C ALA A 41 -1.36 -3.26 -5.49
N TRP A 42 -1.34 -2.01 -5.03
CA TRP A 42 -1.17 -0.86 -5.94
C TRP A 42 0.22 -0.79 -6.58
N ILE A 43 1.29 -1.13 -5.85
CA ILE A 43 2.66 -1.18 -6.38
C ILE A 43 2.80 -2.29 -7.44
N ASP A 44 2.18 -3.46 -7.21
CA ASP A 44 2.15 -4.56 -8.17
C ASP A 44 1.41 -4.15 -9.46
N GLN A 45 0.24 -3.49 -9.32
CA GLN A 45 -0.48 -2.95 -10.48
C GLN A 45 0.36 -1.90 -11.22
N TYR A 46 1.04 -1.02 -10.48
CA TYR A 46 1.92 -0.01 -11.07
C TYR A 46 3.09 -0.65 -11.85
N GLY A 47 3.73 -1.66 -11.27
CA GLY A 47 4.81 -2.41 -11.92
C GLY A 47 4.35 -3.15 -13.17
N ALA A 48 3.21 -3.84 -13.10
CA ALA A 48 2.61 -4.52 -14.25
C ALA A 48 2.23 -3.53 -15.36
N ALA A 49 1.65 -2.39 -15.00
CA ALA A 49 1.29 -1.32 -15.94
C ALA A 49 2.52 -0.68 -16.60
N HIS A 50 3.62 -0.52 -15.85
CA HIS A 50 4.88 -0.04 -16.39
C HIS A 50 5.47 -1.05 -17.39
N ALA A 51 5.41 -2.35 -17.10
CA ALA A 51 5.93 -3.39 -17.98
C ALA A 51 5.10 -3.56 -19.27
N SER A 52 3.78 -3.38 -19.20
CA SER A 52 2.86 -3.56 -20.33
C SER A 52 2.60 -2.28 -21.15
N GLY A 53 3.00 -1.11 -20.64
CA GLY A 53 2.68 0.19 -21.24
C GLY A 53 1.25 0.67 -20.98
N ASP A 54 0.53 0.09 -20.01
CA ASP A 54 -0.81 0.54 -19.63
C ASP A 54 -0.75 1.84 -18.81
N HIS A 55 -0.69 2.97 -19.51
CA HIS A 55 -0.67 4.29 -18.89
C HIS A 55 -1.92 4.58 -18.03
N ALA A 56 -3.07 3.97 -18.32
CA ALA A 56 -4.30 4.21 -17.57
C ALA A 56 -4.26 3.48 -16.22
N ALA A 57 -3.79 2.24 -16.18
CA ALA A 57 -3.57 1.50 -14.93
C ALA A 57 -2.48 2.13 -14.08
N LYS A 58 -1.39 2.60 -14.71
CA LYS A 58 -0.32 3.34 -14.02
C LYS A 58 -0.86 4.61 -13.33
N ARG A 59 -1.61 5.45 -14.06
CA ARG A 59 -2.21 6.67 -13.48
C ARG A 59 -3.18 6.39 -12.34
N ARG A 60 -3.96 5.31 -12.44
CA ARG A 60 -4.86 4.87 -11.36
C ARG A 60 -4.09 4.51 -10.08
N ALA A 61 -3.04 3.72 -10.21
CA ALA A 61 -2.19 3.33 -9.08
C ALA A 61 -1.50 4.54 -8.42
N VAL A 62 -0.93 5.44 -9.23
CA VAL A 62 -0.33 6.69 -8.74
C VAL A 62 -1.37 7.54 -8.00
N ALA A 63 -2.55 7.76 -8.60
CA ALA A 63 -3.59 8.59 -7.99
C ALA A 63 -4.06 8.03 -6.62
N ALA A 64 -4.30 6.72 -6.53
CA ALA A 64 -4.70 6.08 -5.28
C ALA A 64 -3.62 6.19 -4.20
N MET A 65 -2.36 5.91 -4.55
CA MET A 65 -1.24 6.00 -3.63
C MET A 65 -0.97 7.46 -3.20
N SER A 66 -1.06 8.44 -4.10
CA SER A 66 -0.95 9.86 -3.73
C SER A 66 -2.10 10.32 -2.81
N HIS A 67 -3.32 9.82 -3.04
CA HIS A 67 -4.47 10.10 -2.18
C HIS A 67 -4.40 9.43 -0.81
N SER A 68 -3.49 8.48 -0.59
CA SER A 68 -3.31 7.80 0.70
C SER A 68 -3.02 8.75 1.88
N ARG A 69 -2.56 9.97 1.61
CA ARG A 69 -2.45 11.06 2.61
C ARG A 69 -3.80 11.45 3.23
N ARG A 70 -4.91 11.02 2.64
CA ARG A 70 -6.27 11.25 3.11
C ARG A 70 -6.89 10.00 3.74
N TRP A 71 -6.23 8.85 3.67
CA TRP A 71 -6.75 7.61 4.26
C TRP A 71 -6.82 7.76 5.78
N PRO A 72 -8.01 7.55 6.39
CA PRO A 72 -8.18 7.73 7.83
C PRO A 72 -7.21 6.90 8.67
N VAL A 73 -6.91 5.68 8.24
CA VAL A 73 -5.97 4.78 8.93
C VAL A 73 -4.53 5.33 8.94
N LEU A 74 -4.01 5.82 7.82
CA LEU A 74 -2.65 6.39 7.75
C LEU A 74 -2.58 7.74 8.47
N ARG A 75 -3.64 8.56 8.38
CA ARG A 75 -3.75 9.80 9.16
C ARG A 75 -3.76 9.55 10.66
N GLY A 76 -4.43 8.49 11.11
CA GLY A 76 -4.40 8.06 12.51
C GLY A 76 -3.02 7.57 12.96
N MET A 77 -2.20 7.08 12.04
CA MET A 77 -0.83 6.61 12.30
C MET A 77 0.24 7.70 12.15
N GLN A 78 -0.09 8.89 11.64
CA GLN A 78 0.90 9.93 11.27
C GLN A 78 1.86 10.32 12.40
N HIS A 79 1.42 10.26 13.65
CA HIS A 79 2.24 10.60 14.82
C HIS A 79 2.70 9.36 15.61
N SER A 80 2.58 8.17 15.01
CA SER A 80 2.91 6.89 15.63
C SER A 80 3.89 6.14 14.74
N GLY A 81 5.19 6.20 15.09
CA GLY A 81 6.24 5.61 14.27
C GLY A 81 6.30 6.20 12.86
N ASP A 82 7.00 5.50 11.96
CA ASP A 82 7.37 6.05 10.64
C ASP A 82 6.52 5.48 9.50
N TRP A 83 5.60 4.55 9.76
CA TRP A 83 4.91 3.81 8.70
C TRP A 83 4.13 4.71 7.74
N ALA A 84 3.40 5.72 8.24
CA ALA A 84 2.66 6.62 7.38
C ALA A 84 3.58 7.46 6.48
N ASP A 85 4.70 7.93 7.03
CA ASP A 85 5.68 8.71 6.29
C ASP A 85 6.41 7.86 5.24
N GLU A 86 6.79 6.62 5.59
CA GLU A 86 7.38 5.66 4.64
C GLU A 86 6.40 5.31 3.51
N PHE A 87 5.13 5.08 3.84
CA PHE A 87 4.07 4.84 2.86
C PHE A 87 3.94 6.02 1.88
N TRP A 88 3.94 7.24 2.40
CA TRP A 88 3.83 8.43 1.57
C TRP A 88 5.09 8.72 0.75
N CYS A 89 6.29 8.40 1.26
CA CYS A 89 7.51 8.46 0.46
C CYS A 89 7.41 7.56 -0.78
N VAL A 90 6.88 6.35 -0.62
CA VAL A 90 6.68 5.43 -1.75
C VAL A 90 5.62 5.95 -2.71
N ALA A 91 4.54 6.55 -2.21
CA ALA A 91 3.56 7.21 -3.06
C ALA A 91 4.15 8.39 -3.87
N ASP A 92 5.04 9.18 -3.26
CA ASP A 92 5.75 10.27 -3.94
C ASP A 92 6.71 9.74 -5.00
N ASP A 93 7.41 8.63 -4.72
CA ASP A 93 8.29 7.97 -5.68
C ASP A 93 7.53 7.41 -6.89
N MET A 94 6.32 6.84 -6.68
CA MET A 94 5.43 6.44 -7.78
C MET A 94 4.98 7.65 -8.61
N ALA A 95 4.64 8.76 -7.96
CA ALA A 95 4.26 10.00 -8.64
C ALA A 95 5.42 10.63 -9.43
N ALA A 96 6.66 10.41 -8.98
CA ALA A 96 7.89 10.82 -9.67
C ALA A 96 8.33 9.82 -10.77
N ASP A 97 7.53 8.80 -11.06
CA ASP A 97 7.81 7.77 -12.06
C ASP A 97 9.12 7.01 -11.83
N LYS A 98 9.44 6.71 -10.57
CA LYS A 98 10.61 5.90 -10.25
C LYS A 98 10.36 4.41 -10.57
N PRO A 99 11.43 3.64 -10.88
CA PRO A 99 11.31 2.20 -11.16
C PRO A 99 10.65 1.41 -10.00
N PRO A 100 9.81 0.41 -10.29
CA PRO A 100 9.06 -0.33 -9.26
C PRO A 100 9.90 -1.10 -8.23
N GLY A 101 11.13 -1.50 -8.58
CA GLY A 101 11.97 -2.37 -7.73
C GLY A 101 12.33 -1.76 -6.38
N ASP A 102 12.57 -0.44 -6.32
CA ASP A 102 12.92 0.27 -5.09
C ASP A 102 11.72 0.48 -4.15
N LEU A 103 10.49 0.34 -4.68
CA LEU A 103 9.22 0.61 -4.01
C LEU A 103 8.64 -0.65 -3.36
N HIS A 104 8.74 -1.78 -4.06
CA HIS A 104 8.08 -3.04 -3.69
C HIS A 104 8.53 -3.53 -2.31
N GLY A 105 9.85 -3.62 -2.05
CA GLY A 105 10.37 -4.19 -0.80
C GLY A 105 9.97 -3.43 0.46
N ARG A 106 9.78 -2.10 0.37
CA ARG A 106 9.49 -1.23 1.52
C ARG A 106 8.07 -1.43 2.06
N ILE A 107 7.07 -1.46 1.18
CA ILE A 107 5.66 -1.56 1.59
C ILE A 107 5.18 -3.01 1.69
N CYS A 108 5.59 -3.88 0.76
CA CYS A 108 5.11 -5.26 0.70
C CYS A 108 5.58 -6.13 1.88
N SER A 109 6.71 -5.79 2.51
CA SER A 109 7.20 -6.50 3.71
C SER A 109 6.26 -6.32 4.91
N GLY A 110 5.68 -5.13 5.09
CA GLY A 110 4.67 -4.88 6.13
C GLY A 110 3.36 -5.62 5.90
N ALA A 111 3.02 -5.91 4.63
CA ALA A 111 1.84 -6.67 4.23
C ALA A 111 1.89 -8.15 4.64
N GLY A 112 3.06 -8.67 5.01
CA GLY A 112 3.24 -10.10 5.27
C GLY A 112 3.35 -10.96 4.02
N HIS A 113 3.57 -10.36 2.84
CA HIS A 113 3.94 -11.12 1.66
C HIS A 113 5.37 -11.66 1.86
N ARG A 114 5.50 -12.99 1.95
CA ARG A 114 6.78 -13.63 1.68
C ARG A 114 7.17 -13.26 0.26
N THR A 115 8.29 -12.59 0.09
CA THR A 115 9.00 -12.53 -1.18
C THR A 115 9.21 -13.96 -1.65
N SER A 116 8.52 -14.37 -2.72
CA SER A 116 8.94 -15.56 -3.46
C SER A 116 10.28 -15.23 -4.10
N ALA A 117 11.29 -16.01 -3.73
CA ALA A 117 12.59 -16.05 -4.41
C ALA A 117 12.44 -16.47 -5.87
#